data_AF-A0AAN7LYU9-F1
#
_entry.id   AF-A0AAN7LYU9-F1
#
_cell.length_a   1.000
_cell.length_b   1.000
_cell.length_c   1.000
_cell.angle_alpha   90.00
_cell.angle_beta   90.00
_cell.angle_gamma   90.00
#
_symmetry.space_group_name_H-M   'P 1'
#
loop_
_entity.id
_entity.type
_entity.pdbx_description
1 polymer ?
#
loop_
_entity_poly.entity_id
_entity_poly.type
_entity_poly.pdbx_seq_one_letter_code
_entity_poly.pdbx_strand_id
1 'polypeptide(L)'
;MADASSEYRAATMKAVFSAAASVTTSVVLARTVANDFLPCEFREYFLSSVRGFFSWFSSEVTVVIEEFDGLVNNQIYEAVQIYLATKISRSTRRIRVSKPEKENNFNVSMEPNEEVIDVFDGVKLRWFLASRRVESGYKSNHRMNSRSYQLDVRFYELSFHSKHRNTVINSYLPYVVETAKYLRQEKKTLKLFTPSMEHMHAWTPVNLDHPATFETLALEAEVKRTIMEDLERFVKRKDYYRRVGKAWKRGYLLYGPPGTGKSSLVAAMANYLNFDIYDLELTELRGNSELRRLLVATANRSILVVEDIDCTIDLQDRAAAAAEAGQLAPGFEQERQVSDQIIHLSVIWGIR
;
A
#
# COMPACT_ATOMS: atom_id res chain seq x y z
N MET A 1 -15.98 -38.97 35.26
CA MET A 1 -14.98 -38.23 34.46
C MET A 1 -15.36 -36.76 34.19
N ALA A 2 -16.65 -36.38 34.18
CA ALA A 2 -17.08 -34.98 34.07
C ALA A 2 -16.85 -34.15 35.36
N ASP A 3 -16.97 -34.78 36.53
CA ASP A 3 -16.95 -34.11 37.84
C ASP A 3 -15.57 -33.53 38.22
N ALA A 4 -14.50 -34.29 37.96
CA ALA A 4 -13.12 -33.85 38.20
C ALA A 4 -12.69 -32.66 37.31
N SER A 5 -13.30 -32.51 36.13
CA SER A 5 -13.03 -31.40 35.20
C SER A 5 -13.71 -30.10 35.66
N SER A 6 -14.94 -30.18 36.19
CA SER A 6 -15.63 -29.04 36.80
C SER A 6 -14.95 -28.58 38.08
N GLU A 7 -14.52 -29.50 38.94
CA GLU A 7 -13.78 -29.17 40.17
C GLU A 7 -12.42 -28.52 39.87
N TYR A 8 -11.69 -29.02 38.86
CA TYR A 8 -10.43 -28.43 38.41
C TYR A 8 -10.61 -27.00 37.87
N ARG A 9 -11.66 -26.75 37.08
CA ARG A 9 -11.99 -25.40 36.59
C ARG A 9 -12.40 -24.46 37.73
N ALA A 10 -13.16 -24.95 38.70
CA ALA A 10 -13.56 -24.18 39.88
C ALA A 10 -12.35 -23.83 40.77
N ALA A 11 -11.43 -24.78 40.98
CA ALA A 11 -10.19 -24.56 41.72
C ALA A 11 -9.28 -23.53 41.03
N THR A 12 -9.14 -23.63 39.70
CA THR A 12 -8.37 -22.68 38.89
C THR A 12 -8.97 -21.28 38.94
N MET A 13 -10.30 -21.14 38.84
CA MET A 13 -10.97 -19.85 38.99
C MET A 13 -10.76 -19.26 40.38
N LYS A 14 -10.92 -20.05 41.45
CA LYS A 14 -10.67 -19.59 42.83
C LYS A 14 -9.24 -19.10 43.03
N ALA A 15 -8.25 -19.79 42.46
CA ALA A 15 -6.85 -19.40 42.51
C ALA A 15 -6.57 -18.10 41.73
N VAL A 16 -7.18 -17.93 40.55
CA VAL A 16 -7.05 -16.70 39.75
C VAL A 16 -7.73 -15.52 40.45
N PHE A 17 -8.92 -15.73 41.02
CA PHE A 17 -9.62 -14.70 41.79
C PHE A 17 -8.88 -14.32 43.08
N SER A 18 -8.31 -15.29 43.82
CA SER A 18 -7.54 -14.98 45.03
C SER A 18 -6.24 -14.24 44.69
N ALA A 19 -5.57 -14.62 43.60
CA ALA A 19 -4.39 -13.91 43.10
C ALA A 19 -4.74 -12.48 42.65
N ALA A 20 -5.82 -12.31 41.88
CA ALA A 20 -6.28 -10.99 41.44
C ALA A 20 -6.72 -10.10 42.61
N ALA A 21 -7.40 -10.68 43.61
CA ALA A 21 -7.77 -9.98 44.84
C ALA A 21 -6.53 -9.55 45.63
N SER A 22 -5.55 -10.44 45.82
CA SER A 22 -4.30 -10.14 46.53
C SER A 22 -3.52 -9.00 45.87
N VAL A 23 -3.37 -9.02 44.54
CA VAL A 23 -2.69 -7.95 43.79
C VAL A 23 -3.44 -6.62 43.93
N THR A 24 -4.77 -6.64 43.80
CA THR A 24 -5.60 -5.44 43.95
C THR A 24 -5.50 -4.88 45.37
N THR A 25 -5.54 -5.74 46.39
CA THR A 25 -5.37 -5.37 47.80
C THR A 25 -4.00 -4.75 48.06
N SER A 26 -2.92 -5.32 47.51
CA SER A 26 -1.57 -4.75 47.62
C SER A 26 -1.42 -3.39 46.96
N VAL A 27 -2.01 -3.18 45.77
CA VAL A 27 -1.98 -1.87 45.08
C VAL A 27 -2.80 -0.83 45.84
N VAL A 28 -3.97 -1.22 46.36
CA VAL A 28 -4.82 -0.33 47.18
C VAL A 28 -4.09 0.03 48.48
N LEU A 29 -3.48 -0.94 49.17
CA LEU A 29 -2.67 -0.69 50.36
C LEU A 29 -1.49 0.24 50.08
N ALA A 30 -0.74 0.01 48.99
CA ALA A 30 0.36 0.90 48.59
C ALA A 30 -0.15 2.32 48.30
N ARG A 31 -1.32 2.47 47.66
CA ARG A 31 -1.94 3.77 47.42
C ARG A 31 -2.40 4.45 48.71
N THR A 32 -2.93 3.70 49.67
CA THR A 32 -3.34 4.20 50.99
C THR A 32 -2.11 4.66 51.79
N VAL A 33 -1.05 3.85 51.85
CA VAL A 33 0.22 4.22 52.50
C VAL A 33 0.83 5.47 51.87
N ALA A 34 0.79 5.58 50.53
CA ALA A 34 1.30 6.75 49.83
C ALA A 34 0.47 8.02 50.07
N ASN A 35 -0.83 7.90 50.38
CA ASN A 35 -1.69 9.03 50.70
C ASN A 35 -1.58 9.47 52.16
N ASP A 36 -1.40 8.50 53.07
CA ASP A 36 -1.47 8.75 54.52
C ASP A 36 -0.11 9.13 55.12
N PHE A 37 1.01 8.68 54.52
CA PHE A 37 2.35 8.81 55.11
C PHE A 37 3.38 9.56 54.25
N LEU A 38 3.08 9.87 52.98
CA LEU A 38 4.01 10.58 52.10
C LEU A 38 3.52 11.99 51.77
N PRO A 39 4.39 13.03 51.85
CA PRO A 39 4.08 14.34 51.32
C PRO A 39 3.74 14.28 49.83
N CYS A 40 2.89 15.20 49.35
CA CYS A 40 2.36 15.20 47.98
C CYS A 40 3.47 15.17 46.90
N GLU A 41 4.62 15.78 47.18
CA GLU A 41 5.82 15.83 46.34
C GLU A 41 6.43 14.44 46.08
N PHE A 42 6.33 13.51 47.04
CA PHE A 42 6.91 12.16 46.94
C PHE A 42 5.89 11.09 46.50
N ARG A 43 4.60 11.42 46.48
CA ARG A 43 3.54 10.46 46.18
C ARG A 43 3.63 9.93 44.76
N GLU A 44 3.88 10.79 43.78
CA GLU A 44 4.04 10.35 42.38
C GLU A 44 5.29 9.49 42.18
N TYR A 45 6.38 9.82 42.89
CA TYR A 45 7.61 9.04 42.84
C TYR A 45 7.42 7.65 43.47
N PHE A 46 6.72 7.56 44.60
CA PHE A 46 6.43 6.28 45.24
C PHE A 46 5.48 5.42 44.40
N LEU A 47 4.39 6.00 43.89
CA LEU A 47 3.44 5.27 43.04
C LEU A 47 4.08 4.83 41.71
N SER A 48 4.96 5.65 41.13
CA SER A 48 5.72 5.25 39.93
C SER A 48 6.76 4.17 40.23
N SER A 49 7.42 4.20 41.39
CA SER A 49 8.33 3.15 41.85
C SER A 49 7.61 1.81 42.10
N VAL A 50 6.44 1.84 42.74
CA VAL A 50 5.60 0.66 42.95
C VAL A 50 5.11 0.11 41.60
N ARG A 51 4.63 0.96 40.70
CA ARG A 51 4.22 0.56 39.34
C ARG A 51 5.40 -0.04 38.56
N GLY A 52 6.60 0.54 38.67
CA GLY A 52 7.83 0.02 38.06
C GLY A 52 8.27 -1.33 38.63
N PHE A 53 8.11 -1.53 39.94
CA PHE A 53 8.35 -2.82 40.59
C PHE A 53 7.37 -3.89 40.11
N PHE A 54 6.08 -3.59 39.96
CA PHE A 54 5.12 -4.55 39.40
C PHE A 54 5.34 -4.82 37.90
N SER A 55 5.80 -3.83 37.12
CA SER A 55 6.18 -4.05 35.72
C SER A 55 7.40 -4.97 35.57
N TRP A 56 8.27 -5.04 36.58
CA TRP A 56 9.40 -5.98 36.60
C TRP A 56 8.95 -7.45 36.55
N PHE A 57 7.80 -7.76 37.15
CA PHE A 57 7.21 -9.10 37.12
C PHE A 57 6.37 -9.37 35.86
N SER A 58 6.18 -8.37 35.00
CA SER A 58 5.49 -8.56 33.73
C SER A 58 6.46 -9.16 32.71
N SER A 59 6.22 -10.40 32.34
CA SER A 59 6.84 -11.01 31.17
C SER A 59 6.24 -10.50 29.86
N GLU A 60 5.25 -9.60 29.88
CA GLU A 60 4.62 -9.03 28.69
C GLU A 60 5.30 -7.71 28.30
N VAL A 61 5.60 -7.57 27.01
CA VAL A 61 6.14 -6.37 26.37
C VAL A 61 5.08 -5.85 25.40
N THR A 62 4.90 -4.53 25.39
CA THR A 62 4.00 -3.83 24.47
C THR A 62 4.80 -2.92 23.54
N VAL A 63 4.61 -3.10 22.24
CA VAL A 63 5.14 -2.22 21.19
C VAL A 63 4.03 -1.24 20.81
N VAL A 64 4.34 0.05 20.81
CA VAL A 64 3.42 1.12 20.43
C VAL A 64 3.77 1.61 19.04
N ILE A 65 2.79 1.64 18.15
CA ILE A 65 2.92 2.10 16.77
C ILE A 65 1.95 3.26 16.57
N GLU A 66 2.48 4.48 16.61
CA GLU A 66 1.71 5.71 16.44
C GLU A 66 1.31 5.92 14.96
N GLU A 67 0.16 6.55 14.73
CA GLU A 67 -0.35 6.89 13.39
C GLU A 67 0.60 7.79 12.60
N PHE A 68 1.31 8.68 13.29
CA PHE A 68 2.26 9.62 12.70
C PHE A 68 3.66 9.40 13.26
N ASP A 69 4.67 9.54 12.40
CA ASP A 69 6.07 9.70 12.77
C ASP A 69 6.47 11.15 12.47
N GLY A 70 6.41 12.00 13.50
CA GLY A 70 6.54 13.45 13.35
C GLY A 70 5.39 14.05 12.55
N LEU A 71 5.69 14.55 11.34
CA LEU A 71 4.72 15.20 10.44
C LEU A 71 4.24 14.31 9.29
N VAL A 72 4.76 13.08 9.20
CA VAL A 72 4.40 12.13 8.13
C VAL A 72 3.65 10.94 8.71
N ASN A 73 2.81 10.30 7.91
CA ASN A 73 2.16 9.05 8.30
C ASN A 73 3.23 7.99 8.56
N ASN A 74 3.02 7.20 9.61
CA ASN A 74 3.88 6.08 9.90
C ASN A 74 3.58 4.90 8.95
N GLN A 75 4.57 4.51 8.14
CA GLN A 75 4.39 3.43 7.15
C GLN A 75 4.01 2.09 7.80
N ILE A 76 4.55 1.79 8.98
CA ILE A 76 4.20 0.55 9.68
C ILE A 76 2.77 0.59 10.21
N TYR A 77 2.27 1.77 10.60
CA TYR A 77 0.88 1.93 11.02
C TYR A 77 -0.08 1.64 9.87
N GLU A 78 0.17 2.21 8.68
CA GLU A 78 -0.63 1.93 7.48
C GLU A 78 -0.59 0.44 7.12
N ALA A 79 0.59 -0.20 7.20
CA ALA A 79 0.74 -1.62 6.94
C ALA A 79 -0.06 -2.49 7.94
N VAL A 80 0.03 -2.19 9.23
CA VAL A 80 -0.73 -2.86 10.29
C VAL A 80 -2.23 -2.73 10.05
N GLN A 81 -2.71 -1.55 9.67
CA GLN A 81 -4.14 -1.33 9.38
C GLN A 81 -4.63 -2.25 8.25
N ILE A 82 -3.86 -2.36 7.15
CA ILE A 82 -4.19 -3.24 6.02
C ILE A 82 -4.12 -4.72 6.42
N TYR A 83 -3.08 -5.11 7.16
CA TYR A 83 -2.87 -6.48 7.58
C TYR A 83 -3.96 -6.96 8.55
N LEU A 84 -4.22 -6.19 9.61
CA LEU A 84 -5.22 -6.55 10.63
C LEU A 84 -6.64 -6.58 10.08
N ALA A 85 -6.94 -5.82 9.02
CA ALA A 85 -8.22 -5.93 8.32
C ALA A 85 -8.50 -7.37 7.84
N THR A 86 -7.47 -8.15 7.52
CA THR A 86 -7.60 -9.57 7.14
C THR A 86 -7.76 -10.52 8.32
N LYS A 87 -7.46 -10.04 9.54
CA LYS A 87 -7.49 -10.79 10.80
C LYS A 87 -8.72 -10.50 11.63
N ILE A 88 -9.59 -9.59 11.19
CA ILE A 88 -10.90 -9.36 11.77
C ILE A 88 -11.67 -10.69 11.72
N SER A 89 -11.97 -11.23 12.90
CA SER A 89 -12.62 -12.53 13.04
C SER A 89 -14.11 -12.33 13.27
N ARG A 90 -14.89 -13.43 13.28
CA ARG A 90 -16.32 -13.39 13.65
C ARG A 90 -16.56 -12.90 15.08
N SER A 91 -15.53 -12.90 15.94
CA SER A 91 -15.64 -12.42 17.32
C SER A 91 -15.39 -10.92 17.46
N THR A 92 -14.90 -10.24 16.42
CA THR A 92 -14.77 -8.77 16.41
C THR A 92 -16.18 -8.16 16.44
N ARG A 93 -16.48 -7.35 17.46
CA ARG A 93 -17.85 -6.88 17.68
C ARG A 93 -18.18 -5.66 16.85
N ARG A 94 -17.18 -4.82 16.56
CA ARG A 94 -17.35 -3.58 15.82
C ARG A 94 -16.24 -3.45 14.77
N ILE A 95 -16.66 -3.13 13.56
CA ILE A 95 -15.76 -2.89 12.42
C ILE A 95 -16.03 -1.51 11.85
N ARG A 96 -14.97 -0.85 11.37
CA ARG A 96 -15.07 0.41 10.65
C ARG A 96 -15.02 0.12 9.17
N VAL A 97 -15.98 0.67 8.42
CA VAL A 97 -16.02 0.54 6.96
C VAL A 97 -16.01 1.94 6.34
N SER A 98 -15.20 2.15 5.32
CA SER A 98 -15.20 3.36 4.49
C SER A 98 -15.15 3.00 3.01
N LYS A 99 -15.63 3.89 2.14
CA LYS A 99 -15.49 3.75 0.68
C LYS A 99 -14.92 5.06 0.13
N PRO A 100 -13.66 5.07 -0.35
CA PRO A 100 -13.12 6.23 -1.05
C PRO A 100 -13.90 6.46 -2.35
N GLU A 101 -14.19 7.73 -2.70
CA GLU A 101 -14.98 8.06 -3.91
C GLU A 101 -14.39 7.49 -5.21
N LYS A 102 -13.07 7.32 -5.26
CA LYS A 102 -12.33 6.87 -6.45
C LYS A 102 -11.96 5.39 -6.44
N GLU A 103 -12.39 4.64 -5.43
CA GLU A 103 -12.10 3.21 -5.30
C GLU A 103 -13.38 2.38 -5.40
N ASN A 104 -13.28 1.26 -6.12
CA ASN A 104 -14.41 0.33 -6.28
C ASN A 104 -14.65 -0.53 -5.02
N ASN A 105 -13.67 -0.61 -4.14
CA ASN A 105 -13.67 -1.50 -2.97
C ASN A 105 -13.96 -0.74 -1.66
N PHE A 106 -14.67 -1.41 -0.75
CA PHE A 106 -14.78 -0.94 0.64
C PHE A 106 -13.48 -1.20 1.39
N ASN A 107 -13.03 -0.21 2.16
CA ASN A 107 -11.97 -0.35 3.13
C ASN A 107 -12.58 -0.75 4.48
N VAL A 108 -12.21 -1.93 4.96
CA VAL A 108 -12.59 -2.43 6.27
C VAL A 108 -11.39 -2.29 7.20
N SER A 109 -11.61 -1.74 8.38
CA SER A 109 -10.59 -1.50 9.38
C SER A 109 -11.13 -1.78 10.78
N MET A 110 -10.22 -1.95 11.72
CA MET A 110 -10.52 -2.19 13.12
C MET A 110 -11.08 -0.91 13.78
N GLU A 111 -12.05 -1.06 14.69
CA GLU A 111 -12.56 0.04 15.51
C GLU A 111 -11.67 0.24 16.76
N PRO A 112 -11.52 1.46 17.30
CA PRO A 112 -10.81 1.65 18.56
C PRO A 112 -11.47 0.85 19.70
N ASN A 113 -10.63 0.30 20.58
CA ASN A 113 -10.96 -0.58 21.70
C ASN A 113 -11.34 -2.02 21.36
N GLU A 114 -11.19 -2.44 20.10
CA GLU A 114 -11.26 -3.86 19.76
C GLU A 114 -9.89 -4.53 20.02
N GLU A 115 -9.91 -5.85 20.21
CA GLU A 115 -8.70 -6.68 20.32
C GLU A 115 -8.70 -7.72 19.19
N VAL A 116 -7.56 -7.87 18.52
CA VAL A 116 -7.32 -8.89 17.50
C VAL A 116 -6.16 -9.76 17.96
N ILE A 117 -6.35 -11.08 17.93
CA ILE A 117 -5.32 -12.05 18.27
C ILE A 117 -4.78 -12.64 16.98
N ASP A 118 -3.47 -12.54 16.79
CA ASP A 118 -2.74 -13.19 15.71
C ASP A 118 -1.78 -14.25 16.27
N VAL A 119 -1.42 -15.21 15.43
CA VAL A 119 -0.46 -16.26 15.77
C VAL A 119 0.58 -16.35 14.67
N PHE A 120 1.85 -16.17 15.02
CA PHE A 120 2.98 -16.21 14.10
C PHE A 120 4.06 -17.12 14.67
N ASP A 121 4.44 -18.17 13.95
CA ASP A 121 5.41 -19.20 14.39
C ASP A 121 5.14 -19.72 15.82
N GLY A 122 3.85 -19.93 16.15
CA GLY A 122 3.41 -20.38 17.48
C GLY A 122 3.44 -19.31 18.57
N VAL A 123 3.86 -18.07 18.25
CA VAL A 123 3.81 -16.93 19.16
C VAL A 123 2.44 -16.26 19.07
N LYS A 124 1.74 -16.16 20.21
CA LYS A 124 0.48 -15.43 20.33
C LYS A 124 0.75 -13.94 20.47
N LEU A 125 0.18 -13.15 19.57
CA LEU A 125 0.38 -11.71 19.43
C LEU A 125 -0.98 -11.01 19.60
N ARG A 126 -1.07 -10.08 20.55
CA ARG A 126 -2.31 -9.35 20.86
C ARG A 126 -2.22 -7.94 20.32
N TRP A 127 -3.11 -7.62 19.39
CA TRP A 127 -3.24 -6.29 18.81
C TRP A 127 -4.42 -5.56 19.41
N PHE A 128 -4.21 -4.30 19.77
CA PHE A 128 -5.23 -3.42 20.29
C PHE A 128 -5.13 -2.05 19.61
N LEU A 129 -6.25 -1.50 19.15
CA LEU A 129 -6.30 -0.15 18.58
C LEU A 129 -6.76 0.81 19.66
N ALA A 130 -5.87 1.68 20.12
CA ALA A 130 -6.16 2.69 21.12
C ALA A 130 -6.25 4.10 20.51
N SER A 131 -6.88 5.02 21.23
CA SER A 131 -6.83 6.44 20.93
C SER A 131 -6.53 7.25 22.19
N ARG A 132 -5.76 8.32 22.04
CA ARG A 132 -5.47 9.29 23.10
C ARG A 132 -5.97 10.66 22.65
N ARG A 133 -6.78 11.29 23.52
CA ARG A 133 -7.19 12.68 23.34
C ARG A 133 -5.99 13.59 23.55
N VAL A 134 -5.70 14.42 22.56
CA VAL A 134 -4.72 15.50 22.68
C VAL A 134 -5.48 16.83 22.67
N GLU A 135 -5.37 17.57 23.77
CA GLU A 135 -5.86 18.95 23.82
C GLU A 135 -4.92 19.84 23.02
N SER A 136 -5.46 20.53 22.00
CA SER A 136 -4.70 21.51 21.24
C SER A 136 -4.39 22.71 22.13
N GLY A 137 -3.11 22.94 22.40
CA GLY A 137 -2.61 24.06 23.22
C GLY A 137 -2.76 25.44 22.60
N TYR A 138 -3.36 25.57 21.42
CA TYR A 138 -3.64 26.88 20.81
C TYR A 138 -4.84 27.54 21.49
N LYS A 139 -4.57 28.27 22.58
CA LYS A 139 -5.47 29.30 23.09
C LYS A 139 -5.54 30.44 22.06
N SER A 140 -6.39 30.30 21.05
CA SER A 140 -6.74 31.41 20.16
C SER A 140 -7.48 32.47 20.96
N ASN A 141 -6.94 33.70 20.97
CA ASN A 141 -7.46 34.81 21.76
C ASN A 141 -8.62 35.56 21.07
N HIS A 142 -9.31 34.93 20.11
CA HIS A 142 -10.43 35.57 19.43
C HIS A 142 -11.78 35.03 19.91
N ARG A 143 -12.59 35.96 20.43
CA ARG A 143 -14.02 35.85 20.73
C ARG A 143 -14.79 35.51 19.45
N MET A 144 -14.75 34.26 19.01
CA MET A 144 -15.67 33.70 18.03
C MET A 144 -15.57 32.17 18.07
N ASN A 145 -16.61 31.55 18.63
CA ASN A 145 -17.02 30.15 18.45
C ASN A 145 -15.88 29.13 18.23
N SER A 146 -14.97 28.99 19.20
CA SER A 146 -13.91 27.99 19.14
C SER A 146 -14.49 26.60 19.41
N ARG A 147 -14.87 25.88 18.35
CA ARG A 147 -14.90 24.42 18.40
C ARG A 147 -13.47 23.97 18.65
N SER A 148 -13.16 23.53 19.87
CA SER A 148 -11.91 22.86 20.15
C SER A 148 -11.82 21.64 19.22
N TYR A 149 -10.91 21.66 18.26
CA TYR A 149 -10.58 20.47 17.48
C TYR A 149 -9.89 19.51 18.45
N GLN A 150 -10.66 18.63 19.09
CA GLN A 150 -10.11 17.50 19.83
C GLN A 150 -9.52 16.55 18.79
N LEU A 151 -8.19 16.42 18.80
CA LEU A 151 -7.52 15.43 17.97
C LEU A 151 -7.40 14.15 18.79
N ASP A 152 -8.16 13.13 18.41
CA ASP A 152 -7.94 11.77 18.87
C ASP A 152 -6.77 11.19 18.07
N VAL A 153 -5.60 11.08 18.69
CA VAL A 153 -4.44 10.43 18.09
C VAL A 153 -4.61 8.93 18.26
N ARG A 154 -4.60 8.18 17.16
CA ARG A 154 -4.73 6.72 17.18
C ARG A 154 -3.35 6.06 17.16
N PHE A 155 -3.28 4.89 17.78
CA PHE A 155 -2.06 4.08 17.77
C PHE A 155 -2.42 2.61 17.99
N TYR A 156 -1.60 1.72 17.44
CA TYR A 156 -1.70 0.29 17.70
C TYR A 156 -0.77 -0.10 18.84
N GLU A 157 -1.28 -0.93 19.74
CA GLU A 157 -0.50 -1.63 20.75
C GLU A 157 -0.38 -3.11 20.35
N LEU A 158 0.85 -3.60 20.34
CA LEU A 158 1.17 -5.00 20.11
C LEU A 158 1.78 -5.59 21.38
N SER A 159 1.03 -6.43 22.07
CA SER A 159 1.42 -7.07 23.33
C SER A 159 1.77 -8.55 23.12
N PHE A 160 2.91 -8.97 23.68
CA PHE A 160 3.42 -10.34 23.59
C PHE A 160 4.44 -10.65 24.70
N HIS A 161 4.78 -11.92 24.88
CA HIS A 161 5.77 -12.31 25.87
C HIS A 161 7.20 -11.86 25.47
N SER A 162 7.90 -11.21 26.40
CA SER A 162 9.25 -10.62 26.29
C SER A 162 10.29 -11.53 25.62
N LYS A 163 10.28 -12.83 25.93
CA LYS A 163 11.12 -13.86 25.30
C LYS A 163 11.08 -13.88 23.76
N HIS A 164 10.01 -13.38 23.15
CA HIS A 164 9.83 -13.33 21.69
C HIS A 164 10.17 -11.97 21.07
N ARG A 165 10.70 -11.01 21.85
CA ARG A 165 10.99 -9.64 21.37
C ARG A 165 11.79 -9.61 20.07
N ASN A 166 12.85 -10.40 19.97
CA ASN A 166 13.68 -10.43 18.77
C ASN A 166 12.93 -11.00 17.57
N THR A 167 12.17 -12.09 17.76
CA THR A 167 11.33 -12.68 16.70
C THR A 167 10.28 -11.69 16.22
N VAL A 168 9.65 -10.96 17.14
CA VAL A 168 8.60 -9.99 16.78
C VAL A 168 9.18 -8.82 15.98
N ILE A 169 10.25 -8.20 16.47
CA ILE A 169 10.85 -7.02 15.84
C ILE A 169 11.49 -7.39 14.49
N ASN A 170 12.22 -8.50 14.43
CA ASN A 170 13.05 -8.83 13.26
C ASN A 170 12.36 -9.73 12.24
N SER A 171 11.23 -10.37 12.58
CA SER A 171 10.54 -11.31 11.68
C SER A 171 9.06 -10.98 11.53
N TYR A 172 8.31 -10.84 12.63
CA TYR A 172 6.87 -10.60 12.55
C TYR A 172 6.51 -9.24 11.96
N LEU A 173 7.09 -8.14 12.47
CA LEU A 173 6.78 -6.80 11.95
C LEU A 173 7.19 -6.63 10.47
N PRO A 174 8.39 -7.09 10.03
CA PRO A 174 8.72 -7.13 8.61
C PRO A 174 7.76 -7.98 7.78
N TYR A 175 7.33 -9.14 8.30
CA TYR A 175 6.30 -9.97 7.65
C TYR A 175 4.99 -9.21 7.48
N VAL A 176 4.48 -8.55 8.52
CA VAL A 176 3.26 -7.71 8.46
C VAL A 176 3.39 -6.63 7.38
N VAL A 177 4.52 -5.93 7.34
CA VAL A 177 4.79 -4.90 6.31
C VAL A 177 4.79 -5.49 4.91
N GLU A 178 5.43 -6.65 4.71
CA GLU A 178 5.50 -7.28 3.39
C GLU A 178 4.14 -7.85 2.94
N THR A 179 3.40 -8.50 3.85
CA THR A 179 2.04 -8.96 3.59
C THR A 179 1.12 -7.80 3.24
N ALA A 180 1.20 -6.67 3.96
CA ALA A 180 0.41 -5.49 3.66
C ALA A 180 0.70 -4.92 2.25
N LYS A 181 1.96 -4.92 1.81
CA LYS A 181 2.31 -4.52 0.43
C LYS A 181 1.67 -5.43 -0.61
N TYR A 182 1.64 -6.75 -0.36
CA TYR A 182 0.97 -7.71 -1.23
C TYR A 182 -0.55 -7.45 -1.29
N LEU A 183 -1.19 -7.30 -0.14
CA LEU A 183 -2.64 -7.03 -0.04
C LEU A 183 -3.03 -5.70 -0.70
N ARG A 184 -2.18 -4.67 -0.57
CA ARG A 184 -2.39 -3.37 -1.22
C ARG A 184 -2.32 -3.48 -2.74
N GLN A 185 -1.46 -4.37 -3.25
CA GLN A 185 -1.44 -4.67 -4.67
C GLN A 185 -2.74 -5.39 -5.05
N GLU A 186 -3.11 -6.48 -4.38
CA GLU A 186 -4.33 -7.23 -4.73
C GLU A 186 -5.60 -6.36 -4.81
N LYS A 187 -5.75 -5.37 -3.93
CA LYS A 187 -6.91 -4.46 -3.91
C LYS A 187 -6.75 -3.19 -4.78
N LYS A 188 -5.62 -3.01 -5.45
CA LYS A 188 -5.31 -1.81 -6.23
C LYS A 188 -6.27 -1.71 -7.43
N THR A 189 -6.96 -0.57 -7.54
CA THR A 189 -7.60 -0.18 -8.79
C THR A 189 -6.53 0.38 -9.73
N LEU A 190 -6.41 -0.21 -10.91
CA LEU A 190 -5.48 0.26 -11.93
C LEU A 190 -5.88 1.63 -12.46
N LYS A 191 -4.87 2.40 -12.86
CA LYS A 191 -5.08 3.72 -13.45
C LYS A 191 -4.50 3.78 -14.85
N LEU A 192 -5.21 4.50 -15.71
CA LEU A 192 -4.76 4.98 -17.00
C LEU A 192 -4.33 6.44 -16.84
N PHE A 193 -3.13 6.76 -17.30
CA PHE A 193 -2.55 8.09 -17.23
C PHE A 193 -2.36 8.63 -18.64
N THR A 194 -2.98 9.76 -18.93
CA THR A 194 -2.80 10.48 -20.20
C THR A 194 -2.14 11.85 -19.95
N PRO A 195 -1.35 12.40 -20.90
CA PRO A 195 -0.78 13.73 -20.77
C PRO A 195 -1.86 14.80 -20.61
N SER A 196 -1.76 15.67 -19.60
CA SER A 196 -2.67 16.83 -19.46
C SER A 196 -2.15 18.02 -20.25
N MET A 197 -3.03 18.65 -21.03
CA MET A 197 -2.75 19.94 -21.69
C MET A 197 -3.09 21.16 -20.80
N GLU A 198 -4.00 21.00 -19.83
CA GLU A 198 -4.52 22.11 -19.00
C GLU A 198 -3.63 22.43 -17.80
N HIS A 199 -3.08 21.39 -17.17
CA HIS A 199 -2.16 21.55 -16.05
C HIS A 199 -0.77 21.38 -16.60
N MET A 200 0.04 22.45 -16.52
CA MET A 200 1.46 22.43 -16.84
C MET A 200 2.11 21.15 -16.24
N HIS A 201 2.23 20.13 -17.09
CA HIS A 201 3.14 19.00 -16.96
C HIS A 201 2.87 18.01 -15.82
N ALA A 202 1.70 17.35 -15.85
CA ALA A 202 1.48 16.12 -15.09
C ALA A 202 0.60 15.13 -15.86
N TRP A 203 0.81 13.85 -15.55
CA TRP A 203 -0.04 12.75 -15.96
C TRP A 203 -1.43 12.88 -15.32
N THR A 204 -2.50 12.78 -16.11
CA THR A 204 -3.89 12.81 -15.62
C THR A 204 -4.37 11.40 -15.33
N PRO A 205 -4.65 11.02 -14.06
CA PRO A 205 -5.14 9.69 -13.74
C PRO A 205 -6.64 9.54 -14.01
N VAL A 206 -7.00 8.44 -14.67
CA VAL A 206 -8.36 7.92 -14.79
C VAL A 206 -8.36 6.47 -14.30
N ASN A 207 -9.45 6.02 -13.67
CA ASN A 207 -9.56 4.61 -13.28
C ASN A 207 -9.61 3.73 -14.54
N LEU A 208 -8.74 2.73 -14.61
CA LEU A 208 -8.73 1.74 -15.69
C LEU A 208 -9.63 0.58 -15.27
N ASP A 209 -10.79 0.48 -15.90
CA ASP A 209 -11.73 -0.64 -15.75
C ASP A 209 -11.87 -1.38 -17.09
N HIS A 210 -10.79 -2.05 -17.51
CA HIS A 210 -10.76 -2.78 -18.77
C HIS A 210 -10.92 -4.28 -18.52
N PRO A 211 -11.92 -4.96 -19.12
CA PRO A 211 -12.21 -6.37 -18.86
C PRO A 211 -11.21 -7.36 -19.46
N ALA A 212 -10.12 -6.90 -20.08
CA ALA A 212 -9.23 -7.78 -20.83
C ALA A 212 -8.28 -8.49 -19.86
N THR A 213 -8.29 -9.80 -19.89
CA THR A 213 -7.31 -10.66 -19.20
C THR A 213 -6.63 -11.55 -20.23
N PHE A 214 -5.53 -12.21 -19.85
CA PHE A 214 -4.96 -13.23 -20.72
C PHE A 214 -5.95 -14.35 -21.05
N GLU A 215 -6.96 -14.61 -20.21
CA GLU A 215 -7.99 -15.63 -20.48
C GLU A 215 -8.97 -15.17 -21.56
N THR A 216 -9.46 -13.93 -21.50
CA THR A 216 -10.44 -13.39 -22.46
C THR A 216 -9.82 -13.08 -23.83
N LEU A 217 -8.49 -12.99 -23.90
CA LEU A 217 -7.79 -12.49 -25.07
C LEU A 217 -7.59 -13.60 -26.12
N ALA A 218 -8.06 -13.32 -27.34
CA ALA A 218 -7.95 -14.20 -28.50
C ALA A 218 -6.54 -14.13 -29.11
N LEU A 219 -5.59 -14.84 -28.50
CA LEU A 219 -4.25 -15.10 -29.01
C LEU A 219 -3.95 -16.59 -28.96
N GLU A 220 -3.03 -17.03 -29.82
CA GLU A 220 -2.50 -18.38 -29.79
C GLU A 220 -1.93 -18.73 -28.41
N ALA A 221 -2.23 -19.93 -27.93
CA ALA A 221 -1.88 -20.36 -26.58
C ALA A 221 -0.37 -20.29 -26.30
N GLU A 222 0.46 -20.59 -27.30
CA GLU A 222 1.92 -20.58 -27.17
C GLU A 222 2.48 -19.15 -27.04
N VAL A 223 1.95 -18.21 -27.81
CA VAL A 223 2.30 -16.79 -27.73
C VAL A 223 1.89 -16.23 -26.37
N LYS A 224 0.66 -16.52 -25.94
CA LYS A 224 0.13 -16.13 -24.62
C LYS A 224 1.02 -16.63 -23.49
N ARG A 225 1.38 -17.91 -23.50
CA ARG A 225 2.26 -18.54 -22.52
C ARG A 225 3.64 -17.88 -22.49
N THR A 226 4.24 -17.66 -23.66
CA THR A 226 5.56 -17.03 -23.78
C THR A 226 5.59 -15.64 -23.15
N ILE A 227 4.55 -14.82 -23.41
CA ILE A 227 4.42 -13.48 -22.83
C ILE A 227 4.27 -13.57 -21.32
N MET A 228 3.36 -14.40 -20.81
CA MET A 228 3.13 -14.55 -19.37
C MET A 228 4.39 -15.00 -18.62
N GLU A 229 5.09 -16.02 -19.12
CA GLU A 229 6.35 -16.51 -18.53
C GLU A 229 7.44 -15.42 -18.50
N ASP A 230 7.52 -14.59 -19.54
CA ASP A 230 8.47 -13.48 -19.60
C ASP A 230 8.12 -12.37 -18.59
N LEU A 231 6.83 -12.03 -18.45
CA LEU A 231 6.35 -11.06 -17.47
C LEU A 231 6.63 -11.52 -16.04
N GLU A 232 6.36 -12.78 -15.71
CA GLU A 232 6.70 -13.33 -14.40
C GLU A 232 8.20 -13.26 -14.13
N ARG A 233 9.01 -13.66 -15.12
CA ARG A 233 10.47 -13.63 -15.04
C ARG A 233 10.97 -12.21 -14.83
N PHE A 234 10.37 -11.23 -15.50
CA PHE A 234 10.71 -9.82 -15.33
C PHE A 234 10.43 -9.35 -13.90
N VAL A 235 9.27 -9.67 -13.33
CA VAL A 235 8.89 -9.31 -11.96
C VAL A 235 9.82 -9.96 -10.93
N LYS A 236 10.05 -11.27 -11.05
CA LYS A 236 10.91 -12.06 -10.14
C LYS A 236 12.36 -11.58 -10.13
N ARG A 237 12.84 -10.95 -11.21
CA ARG A 237 14.24 -10.51 -11.35
C ARG A 237 14.52 -9.10 -10.83
N LYS A 238 13.54 -8.38 -10.24
CA LYS A 238 13.75 -7.01 -9.72
C LYS A 238 15.03 -6.86 -8.89
N ASP A 239 15.24 -7.73 -7.92
CA ASP A 239 16.42 -7.66 -7.03
C ASP A 239 17.71 -8.00 -7.76
N TYR A 240 17.66 -8.88 -8.78
CA TYR A 240 18.81 -9.16 -9.62
C TYR A 240 19.25 -7.90 -10.38
N TYR A 241 18.32 -7.18 -11.03
CA TYR A 241 18.61 -5.92 -11.73
C TYR A 241 19.24 -4.88 -10.79
N ARG A 242 18.68 -4.75 -9.57
CA ARG A 242 19.23 -3.87 -8.53
C ARG A 242 20.67 -4.25 -8.16
N ARG A 243 20.94 -5.53 -7.90
CA ARG A 243 22.29 -6.01 -7.51
C ARG A 243 23.34 -5.76 -8.59
N VAL A 244 22.98 -5.89 -9.87
CA VAL A 244 23.91 -5.69 -10.99
C VAL A 244 23.95 -4.25 -11.50
N GLY A 245 23.25 -3.31 -10.83
CA GLY A 245 23.23 -1.89 -11.19
C GLY A 245 22.55 -1.59 -12.53
N LYS A 246 21.71 -2.49 -13.05
CA LYS A 246 20.99 -2.30 -14.31
C LYS A 246 19.59 -1.76 -14.07
N ALA A 247 19.13 -0.89 -14.96
CA ALA A 247 17.75 -0.41 -14.95
C ALA A 247 16.78 -1.59 -15.12
N TRP A 248 15.81 -1.71 -14.21
CA TRP A 248 14.78 -2.74 -14.25
C TRP A 248 13.71 -2.34 -15.26
N LYS A 249 13.97 -2.65 -16.53
CA LYS A 249 13.10 -2.32 -17.67
C LYS A 249 12.93 -3.49 -18.64
N ARG A 250 11.76 -3.59 -19.26
CA ARG A 250 11.45 -4.56 -20.32
C ARG A 250 10.67 -3.89 -21.44
N GLY A 251 11.06 -4.09 -22.69
CA GLY A 251 10.37 -3.54 -23.87
C GLY A 251 9.73 -4.66 -24.68
N TYR A 252 8.56 -4.38 -25.26
CA TYR A 252 7.83 -5.24 -26.18
C TYR A 252 7.53 -4.45 -27.46
N LEU A 253 7.41 -5.14 -28.58
CA LEU A 253 6.99 -4.53 -29.84
C LEU A 253 5.77 -5.28 -30.34
N LEU A 254 4.62 -4.61 -30.43
CA LEU A 254 3.36 -5.20 -30.86
C LEU A 254 3.00 -4.65 -32.24
N TYR A 255 3.20 -5.45 -33.28
CA TYR A 255 2.92 -5.03 -34.66
C TYR A 255 1.85 -5.91 -35.29
N GLY A 256 1.12 -5.35 -36.24
CA GLY A 256 0.10 -6.05 -37.02
C GLY A 256 -1.06 -5.14 -37.38
N PRO A 257 -2.02 -5.62 -38.19
CA PRO A 257 -3.14 -4.81 -38.68
C PRO A 257 -3.93 -4.12 -37.55
N PRO A 258 -4.58 -2.97 -37.81
CA PRO A 258 -5.49 -2.36 -36.85
C PRO A 258 -6.62 -3.33 -36.46
N GLY A 259 -7.08 -3.27 -35.21
CA GLY A 259 -8.15 -4.16 -34.71
C GLY A 259 -7.71 -5.57 -34.29
N THR A 260 -6.41 -5.89 -34.32
CA THR A 260 -5.86 -7.20 -33.87
C THR A 260 -5.70 -7.36 -32.36
N GLY A 261 -6.28 -6.46 -31.56
CA GLY A 261 -6.29 -6.58 -30.10
C GLY A 261 -4.99 -6.19 -29.40
N LYS A 262 -4.09 -5.44 -30.05
CA LYS A 262 -2.83 -4.95 -29.48
C LYS A 262 -3.03 -4.17 -28.16
N SER A 263 -3.90 -3.16 -28.16
CA SER A 263 -4.22 -2.38 -26.95
C SER A 263 -4.93 -3.24 -25.89
N SER A 264 -5.74 -4.22 -26.30
CA SER A 264 -6.33 -5.21 -25.37
C SER A 264 -5.28 -6.11 -24.73
N LEU A 265 -4.19 -6.44 -25.44
CA LEU A 265 -3.06 -7.18 -24.88
C LEU A 265 -2.33 -6.33 -23.83
N VAL A 266 -2.13 -5.04 -24.08
CA VAL A 266 -1.57 -4.12 -23.09
C VAL A 266 -2.43 -4.09 -21.82
N ALA A 267 -3.75 -3.96 -21.97
CA ALA A 267 -4.68 -3.99 -20.84
C ALA A 267 -4.61 -5.34 -20.09
N ALA A 268 -4.53 -6.46 -20.79
CA ALA A 268 -4.35 -7.78 -20.19
C ALA A 268 -3.02 -7.90 -19.42
N MET A 269 -1.93 -7.35 -19.96
CA MET A 269 -0.63 -7.29 -19.27
C MET A 269 -0.70 -6.42 -18.01
N ALA A 270 -1.38 -5.27 -18.08
CA ALA A 270 -1.59 -4.37 -16.94
C ALA A 270 -2.37 -5.05 -15.82
N ASN A 271 -3.47 -5.73 -16.16
CA ASN A 271 -4.28 -6.51 -15.23
C ASN A 271 -3.48 -7.67 -14.61
N TYR A 272 -2.68 -8.38 -15.41
CA TYR A 272 -1.86 -9.49 -14.94
C TYR A 272 -0.73 -9.06 -14.00
N LEU A 273 -0.05 -7.95 -14.31
CA LEU A 273 1.04 -7.40 -13.50
C LEU A 273 0.56 -6.52 -12.33
N ASN A 274 -0.69 -6.09 -12.41
CA ASN A 274 -1.27 -5.05 -11.57
C ASN A 274 -0.46 -3.73 -11.62
N PHE A 275 -0.15 -3.29 -12.83
CA PHE A 275 0.64 -2.09 -13.14
C PHE A 275 -0.26 -1.02 -13.77
N ASP A 276 0.00 0.25 -13.44
CA ASP A 276 -0.74 1.37 -14.06
C ASP A 276 -0.27 1.57 -15.51
N ILE A 277 -1.19 2.01 -16.38
CA ILE A 277 -0.89 2.31 -17.78
C ILE A 277 -0.63 3.79 -17.94
N TYR A 278 0.46 4.12 -18.62
CA TYR A 278 0.81 5.47 -19.05
C TYR A 278 0.75 5.49 -20.56
N ASP A 279 -0.26 6.15 -21.09
CA ASP A 279 -0.53 6.18 -22.51
C ASP A 279 0.06 7.45 -23.12
N LEU A 280 1.04 7.27 -24.01
CA LEU A 280 1.82 8.34 -24.61
C LEU A 280 1.62 8.34 -26.12
N GLU A 281 0.86 9.31 -26.59
CA GLU A 281 0.74 9.57 -28.01
C GLU A 281 1.87 10.51 -28.46
N LEU A 282 2.72 10.08 -29.40
CA LEU A 282 3.87 10.88 -29.83
C LEU A 282 3.46 12.12 -30.65
N THR A 283 2.31 12.06 -31.32
CA THR A 283 1.71 13.13 -32.13
C THR A 283 1.41 14.38 -31.30
N GLU A 284 1.11 14.22 -30.00
CA GLU A 284 0.75 15.31 -29.09
C GLU A 284 1.96 16.01 -28.47
N LEU A 285 3.17 15.45 -28.61
CA LEU A 285 4.37 15.98 -27.97
C LEU A 285 4.99 17.12 -28.77
N ARG A 286 5.28 18.25 -28.11
CA ARG A 286 5.89 19.43 -28.74
C ARG A 286 7.41 19.37 -28.84
N GLY A 287 8.04 18.35 -28.25
CA GLY A 287 9.48 18.11 -28.38
C GLY A 287 10.11 17.22 -27.30
N ASN A 288 11.42 17.00 -27.44
CA ASN A 288 12.19 16.06 -26.60
C ASN A 288 12.24 16.41 -25.10
N SER A 289 12.11 17.70 -24.74
CA SER A 289 12.09 18.14 -23.34
C SER A 289 10.83 17.65 -22.61
N GLU A 290 9.68 17.65 -23.29
CA GLU A 290 8.41 17.18 -22.79
C GLU A 290 8.42 15.66 -22.61
N LEU A 291 8.91 14.94 -23.61
CA LEU A 291 9.13 13.49 -23.53
C LEU A 291 10.00 13.11 -22.32
N ARG A 292 11.17 13.74 -22.16
CA ARG A 292 12.05 13.48 -21.02
C ARG A 292 11.37 13.74 -19.68
N ARG A 293 10.56 14.79 -19.59
CA ARG A 293 9.83 15.15 -18.37
C ARG A 293 8.73 14.14 -18.04
N LEU A 294 7.95 13.71 -19.04
CA LEU A 294 6.91 12.70 -18.85
C LEU A 294 7.50 11.37 -18.39
N LEU A 295 8.61 10.94 -19.02
CA LEU A 295 9.35 9.75 -18.61
C LEU A 295 9.82 9.82 -17.15
N VAL A 296 10.36 10.97 -16.71
CA VAL A 296 10.78 11.15 -15.31
C VAL A 296 9.59 11.17 -14.34
N ALA A 297 8.42 11.65 -14.79
CA ALA A 297 7.21 11.72 -13.98
C ALA A 297 6.43 10.39 -13.90
N THR A 298 6.78 9.40 -14.73
CA THR A 298 6.16 8.08 -14.72
C THR A 298 6.49 7.34 -13.43
N ALA A 299 5.46 6.86 -12.72
CA ALA A 299 5.64 6.16 -11.46
C ALA A 299 6.20 4.73 -11.66
N ASN A 300 6.73 4.16 -10.59
CA ASN A 300 7.19 2.77 -10.56
C ASN A 300 6.04 1.78 -10.71
N ARG A 301 6.32 0.58 -11.24
CA ARG A 301 5.33 -0.48 -11.51
C ARG A 301 4.25 0.01 -12.48
N SER A 302 4.74 0.50 -13.62
CA SER A 302 3.93 1.06 -14.71
C SER A 302 4.27 0.39 -16.04
N ILE A 303 3.31 0.47 -16.96
CA ILE A 303 3.47 0.14 -18.38
C ILE A 303 3.35 1.45 -19.14
N LEU A 304 4.42 1.86 -19.81
CA LEU A 304 4.39 2.96 -20.76
C LEU A 304 4.00 2.41 -22.14
N VAL A 305 2.95 2.96 -22.72
CA VAL A 305 2.48 2.69 -24.07
C VAL A 305 2.88 3.85 -24.94
N VAL A 306 3.51 3.54 -26.08
CA VAL A 306 3.87 4.55 -27.07
C VAL A 306 3.19 4.16 -28.37
N GLU A 307 2.14 4.90 -28.73
CA GLU A 307 1.34 4.62 -29.94
C GLU A 307 1.88 5.41 -31.15
N ASP A 308 1.54 4.93 -32.36
CA ASP A 308 1.75 5.60 -33.66
C ASP A 308 3.18 6.11 -33.95
N ILE A 309 4.18 5.26 -33.72
CA ILE A 309 5.58 5.62 -34.05
C ILE A 309 5.82 5.73 -35.55
N ASP A 310 5.14 4.91 -36.37
CA ASP A 310 5.34 4.90 -37.82
C ASP A 310 4.89 6.22 -38.44
N CYS A 311 3.80 6.81 -37.92
CA CYS A 311 3.30 8.12 -38.33
C CYS A 311 4.35 9.22 -38.14
N THR A 312 5.24 9.09 -37.15
CA THR A 312 6.26 10.11 -36.86
C THR A 312 7.42 10.05 -37.86
N ILE A 313 7.75 8.85 -38.36
CA ILE A 313 8.83 8.62 -39.33
C ILE A 313 8.35 8.98 -40.73
N ASP A 314 7.15 8.54 -41.12
CA ASP A 314 6.55 8.86 -42.42
C ASP A 314 6.28 10.36 -42.61
N LEU A 315 5.96 11.11 -41.54
CA LEU A 315 5.83 12.56 -41.60
C LEU A 315 7.16 13.26 -41.87
N GLN A 316 8.29 12.73 -41.36
CA GLN A 316 9.62 13.28 -41.64
C GLN A 316 10.04 12.99 -43.08
N ASP A 317 9.81 11.76 -43.57
CA ASP A 317 10.14 11.38 -44.94
C ASP A 317 9.26 12.13 -45.96
N ARG A 318 7.97 12.34 -45.66
CA ARG A 318 7.09 13.18 -46.50
C ARG A 318 7.43 14.66 -46.44
N ALA A 319 7.84 15.19 -45.30
CA ALA A 319 8.27 16.59 -45.18
C ALA A 319 9.61 16.83 -45.91
N ALA A 320 10.53 15.87 -45.83
CA ALA A 320 11.77 15.88 -46.61
C ALA A 320 11.48 15.76 -48.12
N ALA A 321 10.63 14.83 -48.52
CA ALA A 321 10.21 14.66 -49.91
C ALA A 321 9.41 15.85 -50.44
N ALA A 322 8.59 16.52 -49.62
CA ALA A 322 7.88 17.74 -50.00
C ALA A 322 8.80 18.96 -50.10
N ALA A 323 9.84 19.04 -49.26
CA ALA A 323 10.90 20.04 -49.37
C ALA A 323 11.73 19.84 -50.65
N GLU A 324 11.94 18.59 -51.08
CA GLU A 324 12.57 18.26 -52.35
C GLU A 324 11.62 18.46 -53.56
N ALA A 325 10.33 18.12 -53.43
CA ALA A 325 9.33 18.29 -54.48
C ALA A 325 8.90 19.75 -54.72
N GLY A 326 9.24 20.67 -53.80
CA GLY A 326 9.13 22.12 -54.02
C GLY A 326 9.99 22.66 -55.18
N GLN A 327 10.82 21.82 -55.80
CA GLN A 327 11.61 22.16 -57.00
C GLN A 327 11.07 21.58 -58.32
N LEU A 328 10.10 20.65 -58.34
CA LEU A 328 9.55 20.07 -59.58
C LEU A 328 8.07 19.64 -59.40
N ALA A 329 7.18 20.18 -60.25
CA ALA A 329 5.75 19.82 -60.32
C ALA A 329 5.48 18.74 -61.41
N PRO A 330 4.29 18.11 -61.49
CA PRO A 330 4.01 16.81 -60.89
C PRO A 330 3.70 15.70 -61.91
N GLY A 331 3.94 14.45 -61.52
CA GLY A 331 3.40 13.24 -62.16
C GLY A 331 2.84 12.32 -61.07
N PHE A 332 1.52 12.16 -61.03
CA PHE A 332 0.81 11.29 -60.10
C PHE A 332 0.83 9.84 -60.60
N GLU A 333 1.32 8.92 -59.76
CA GLU A 333 0.78 7.56 -59.68
C GLU A 333 0.53 7.23 -58.20
N GLN A 334 -0.69 6.78 -57.92
CA GLN A 334 -1.25 6.61 -56.59
C GLN A 334 -1.14 5.13 -56.19
N GLU A 335 -0.04 4.75 -55.53
CA GLU A 335 0.02 3.44 -54.86
C GLU A 335 -0.77 3.50 -53.54
N ARG A 336 -1.83 2.69 -53.45
CA ARG A 336 -2.53 2.40 -52.19
C ARG A 336 -1.62 1.53 -51.32
N GLN A 337 -0.89 2.13 -50.41
CA GLN A 337 -0.17 1.40 -49.36
C GLN A 337 -1.10 1.25 -48.15
N VAL A 338 -1.35 0.00 -47.75
CA VAL A 338 -2.07 -0.37 -46.54
C VAL A 338 -1.19 0.03 -45.35
N SER A 339 -1.60 1.04 -44.57
CA SER A 339 -0.88 1.45 -43.36
C SER A 339 -0.97 0.33 -42.31
N ASP A 340 0.13 -0.36 -42.07
CA ASP A 340 0.32 -1.20 -40.90
C ASP A 340 0.59 -0.29 -39.70
N GLN A 341 -0.36 -0.19 -38.75
CA GLN A 341 -0.12 0.49 -37.48
C GLN A 341 0.73 -0.39 -36.56
N ILE A 342 1.99 -0.01 -36.32
CA ILE A 342 2.86 -0.60 -35.30
C ILE A 342 2.60 0.12 -33.96
N ILE A 343 2.18 -0.65 -32.95
CA ILE A 343 2.17 -0.18 -31.56
C ILE A 343 3.46 -0.66 -30.91
N HIS A 344 4.43 0.23 -30.76
CA HIS A 344 5.63 -0.12 -30.02
C HIS A 344 5.37 0.03 -28.52
N LEU A 345 5.21 -1.09 -27.83
CA LEU A 345 5.11 -1.11 -26.37
C LEU A 345 6.49 -0.97 -25.73
N SER A 346 7.09 0.21 -25.87
CA SER A 346 8.32 0.50 -25.17
C SER A 346 8.04 0.92 -23.73
N VAL A 347 8.46 0.00 -22.86
CA VAL A 347 8.95 0.23 -21.50
C VAL A 347 7.95 -0.10 -20.39
N ILE A 348 8.03 -1.33 -19.88
CA ILE A 348 7.72 -1.62 -18.48
C ILE A 348 8.80 -0.93 -17.65
N TRP A 349 8.47 0.21 -17.03
CA TRP A 349 9.43 1.02 -16.29
C TRP A 349 9.32 0.80 -14.78
N GLY A 350 10.45 0.45 -14.18
CA GLY A 350 10.66 0.56 -12.74
C GLY A 350 12.01 1.20 -12.47
N ILE A 351 12.01 2.41 -11.94
CA ILE A 351 13.17 3.02 -11.26
C ILE A 351 12.73 3.72 -9.96
N ARG A 352 12.77 2.96 -8.86
CA ARG A 352 13.70 3.11 -7.73
C ARG A 352 13.67 1.82 -6.91
#